data_AF-A0A5B8S6K8-F1
#
_entry.id   AF-A0A5B8S6K8-F1
#
_cell.length_a   1.000
_cell.length_b   1.000
_cell.length_c   1.000
_cell.angle_alpha   90.00
_cell.angle_beta   90.00
_cell.angle_gamma   90.00
#
_symmetry.space_group_name_H-M   'P 1'
#
loop_
_entity.id
_entity.type
_entity.pdbx_description
1 polymer ?
#
loop_
_entity_poly.entity_id
_entity_poly.type
_entity_poly.pdbx_seq_one_letter_code
_entity_poly.pdbx_strand_id
1 'polypeptide(L)'
;MGDEGQGRTGVFEMKRTFTLALAAAATFAAASPAQAALTPTGLACNASQVSPTASACVGWYQGQLLGGSPGMRADAKAALALLGFNWSPNILSNTVQILGSLNGNTIDFTAGSGILSGKTIIGIHRGGANNGEQSTAFFRWDNLSPTDKITLNLGGLSSSTLFLTTFSVVPEPATWLLMIAGVGLVGWQLRRRRQTVKVSYA
;
A
#
# COMPACT_ATOMS: atom_id res chain seq x y z
N MET A 1 61.08 37.34 -65.50
CA MET A 1 62.18 36.56 -64.89
C MET A 1 61.54 35.72 -63.80
N GLY A 2 61.08 34.48 -64.02
CA GLY A 2 61.50 33.48 -65.00
C GLY A 2 62.55 32.56 -64.36
N ASP A 3 62.08 31.50 -63.68
CA ASP A 3 62.80 30.26 -63.33
C ASP A 3 61.72 29.32 -62.73
N GLU A 4 61.16 28.30 -63.40
CA GLU A 4 61.71 27.00 -63.87
C GLU A 4 62.21 26.04 -62.77
N GLY A 5 61.78 24.77 -62.87
CA GLY A 5 62.30 23.62 -62.10
C GLY A 5 61.21 22.84 -61.33
N GLN A 6 60.46 21.92 -61.94
CA GLN A 6 60.77 20.47 -62.01
C GLN A 6 61.39 19.93 -60.70
N GLY A 7 60.74 19.09 -59.90
CA GLY A 7 60.23 17.76 -60.24
C GLY A 7 61.24 16.70 -59.79
N ARG A 8 60.91 15.88 -58.78
CA ARG A 8 61.46 14.52 -58.66
C ARG A 8 60.79 13.67 -57.56
N THR A 9 60.48 12.47 -57.99
CA THR A 9 59.93 11.30 -57.32
C THR A 9 60.77 10.78 -56.16
N GLY A 10 60.11 10.43 -55.05
CA GLY A 10 60.64 9.54 -54.01
C GLY A 10 59.63 8.42 -53.74
N VAL A 11 60.02 7.19 -54.04
CA VAL A 11 59.28 5.94 -53.91
C VAL A 11 59.60 5.31 -52.55
N PHE A 12 58.56 4.86 -51.84
CA PHE A 12 58.50 3.86 -50.75
C PHE A 12 59.43 4.00 -49.52
N GLU A 13 58.81 4.17 -48.35
CA GLU A 13 58.99 3.19 -47.26
C GLU A 13 57.80 3.22 -46.29
N MET A 14 57.16 2.06 -46.11
CA MET A 14 56.09 1.81 -45.14
C MET A 14 56.72 1.52 -43.78
N LYS A 15 56.53 2.40 -42.79
CA LYS A 15 56.73 2.06 -41.37
C LYS A 15 55.50 2.41 -40.54
N ARG A 16 54.89 1.31 -40.06
CA ARG A 16 53.78 1.22 -39.12
C ARG A 16 54.03 2.07 -37.86
N THR A 17 53.05 2.85 -37.44
CA THR A 17 52.75 3.01 -36.01
C THR A 17 51.26 3.23 -35.82
N PHE A 18 50.69 2.28 -35.09
CA PHE A 18 49.31 2.15 -34.64
C PHE A 18 48.93 3.21 -33.60
N THR A 19 47.62 3.29 -33.37
CA THR A 19 46.94 3.72 -32.12
C THR A 19 46.87 5.21 -31.81
N LEU A 20 45.65 5.75 -31.88
CA LEU A 20 44.93 6.29 -30.71
C LEU A 20 43.43 6.38 -31.05
N ALA A 21 42.70 5.29 -30.80
CA ALA A 21 41.26 5.35 -30.61
C ALA A 21 41.03 5.88 -29.19
N LEU A 22 40.69 7.16 -29.05
CA LEU A 22 40.27 7.71 -27.77
C LEU A 22 38.81 7.31 -27.54
N ALA A 23 38.62 6.31 -26.69
CA ALA A 23 37.33 5.81 -26.27
C ALA A 23 36.52 6.89 -25.54
N ALA A 24 35.38 7.27 -26.10
CA ALA A 24 34.33 7.97 -25.38
C ALA A 24 33.64 6.97 -24.43
N ALA A 25 34.24 6.74 -23.26
CA ALA A 25 33.62 5.95 -22.21
C ALA A 25 32.51 6.78 -21.55
N ALA A 26 31.26 6.40 -21.84
CA ALA A 26 30.06 6.95 -21.26
C ALA A 26 30.09 6.87 -19.72
N THR A 27 30.17 8.01 -19.04
CA THR A 27 29.84 8.10 -17.62
C THR A 27 28.32 8.15 -17.47
N PHE A 28 27.66 7.00 -17.61
CA PHE A 28 26.36 6.82 -16.97
C PHE A 28 26.61 6.79 -15.46
N ALA A 29 26.56 7.95 -14.83
CA ALA A 29 26.41 8.03 -13.39
C ALA A 29 25.08 7.35 -13.06
N ALA A 30 25.13 6.06 -12.71
CA ALA A 30 24.02 5.38 -12.09
C ALA A 30 23.73 6.14 -10.80
N ALA A 31 22.69 6.97 -10.80
CA ALA A 31 22.11 7.48 -9.58
C ALA A 31 21.67 6.25 -8.79
N SER A 32 22.46 5.85 -7.78
CA SER A 32 22.05 4.83 -6.83
C SER A 32 20.67 5.25 -6.31
N PRO A 33 19.64 4.38 -6.36
CA PRO A 33 18.36 4.74 -5.79
C PRO A 33 18.61 5.03 -4.32
N ALA A 34 18.29 6.24 -3.86
CA ALA A 34 18.28 6.57 -2.44
C ALA A 34 17.31 5.61 -1.78
N GLN A 35 17.83 4.54 -1.18
CA GLN A 35 17.03 3.63 -0.38
C GLN A 35 16.60 4.44 0.83
N ALA A 36 15.29 4.66 0.94
CA ALA A 36 14.70 5.38 2.05
C ALA A 36 14.97 4.56 3.33
N ALA A 37 15.61 5.21 4.31
CA ALA A 37 16.11 4.56 5.51
C ALA A 37 15.09 4.74 6.62
N LEU A 38 14.37 3.67 6.96
CA LEU A 38 13.52 3.61 8.13
C LEU A 38 14.34 3.88 9.39
N THR A 39 14.18 5.08 9.96
CA THR A 39 14.96 5.52 11.13
C THR A 39 14.05 5.49 12.37
N PRO A 40 14.24 4.58 13.34
CA PRO A 40 13.40 4.52 14.54
C PRO A 40 13.64 5.72 15.47
N THR A 41 12.61 6.21 16.16
CA THR A 41 12.72 7.28 17.17
C THR A 41 13.12 6.79 18.57
N GLY A 42 13.37 5.49 18.73
CA GLY A 42 13.60 4.86 20.03
C GLY A 42 12.32 4.57 20.82
N LEU A 43 11.16 5.05 20.38
CA LEU A 43 9.86 4.64 20.95
C LEU A 43 9.51 3.23 20.47
N ALA A 44 9.28 2.31 21.40
CA ALA A 44 8.85 0.96 21.07
C ALA A 44 7.43 0.95 20.49
N CYS A 45 7.23 0.25 19.37
CA CYS A 45 5.91 0.01 18.79
C CYS A 45 5.24 -1.13 19.54
N ASN A 46 4.15 -0.84 20.26
CA ASN A 46 3.39 -1.85 21.00
C ASN A 46 1.94 -1.88 20.49
N ALA A 47 1.42 -3.08 20.26
CA ALA A 47 0.05 -3.32 19.83
C ALA A 47 -1.01 -2.68 20.74
N SER A 48 -0.74 -2.52 22.04
CA SER A 48 -1.66 -1.89 23.00
C SER A 48 -1.69 -0.37 22.93
N GLN A 49 -0.83 0.25 22.11
CA GLN A 49 -0.85 1.70 21.87
C GLN A 49 -2.07 2.15 21.05
N VAL A 50 -2.86 1.21 20.54
CA VAL A 50 -4.15 1.47 19.88
C VAL A 50 -5.25 0.65 20.53
N SER A 51 -6.48 1.15 20.44
CA SER A 51 -7.70 0.47 20.87
C SER A 51 -8.71 0.42 19.71
N PRO A 52 -9.22 -0.76 19.34
CA PRO A 52 -8.90 -2.09 19.88
C PRO A 52 -7.43 -2.47 19.68
N THR A 53 -6.86 -3.27 20.60
CA THR A 53 -5.45 -3.71 20.55
C THR A 53 -5.13 -4.34 19.19
N ALA A 54 -4.03 -3.91 18.57
CA ALA A 54 -3.58 -4.45 17.30
C ALA A 54 -3.06 -5.90 17.44
N SER A 55 -2.99 -6.62 16.32
CA SER A 55 -2.30 -7.92 16.26
C SER A 55 -0.79 -7.75 16.09
N ALA A 56 -0.36 -6.70 15.37
CA ALA A 56 1.05 -6.37 15.16
C ALA A 56 1.26 -4.86 15.00
N CYS A 57 2.48 -4.42 15.25
CA CYS A 57 2.92 -3.03 15.23
C CYS A 57 4.34 -2.96 14.65
N VAL A 58 4.60 -2.03 13.74
CA VAL A 58 5.96 -1.66 13.34
C VAL A 58 6.12 -0.15 13.26
N GLY A 59 7.27 0.36 13.67
CA GLY A 59 7.63 1.76 13.51
C GLY A 59 7.75 2.53 14.79
N TRP A 60 7.10 3.69 14.80
CA TRP A 60 7.66 4.93 15.34
C TRP A 60 8.95 5.32 14.62
N TYR A 61 8.86 5.38 13.30
CA TYR A 61 9.92 5.91 12.45
C TYR A 61 9.88 7.43 12.45
N GLN A 62 11.05 8.07 12.34
CA GLN A 62 11.19 9.51 12.28
C GLN A 62 10.43 10.12 11.10
N GLY A 63 9.77 11.24 11.36
CA GLY A 63 9.03 12.03 10.39
C GLY A 63 7.61 11.55 10.13
N GLN A 64 7.03 12.14 9.08
CA GLN A 64 5.69 11.83 8.57
C GLN A 64 5.82 10.94 7.34
N LEU A 65 5.59 9.63 7.49
CA LEU A 65 5.68 8.68 6.38
C LEU A 65 4.36 8.48 5.62
N LEU A 66 3.27 9.07 6.10
CA LEU A 66 1.94 8.94 5.48
C LEU A 66 1.69 9.95 4.33
N GLY A 67 2.71 10.74 3.99
CA GLY A 67 2.63 11.73 2.91
C GLY A 67 2.77 11.12 1.50
N GLY A 68 2.51 11.94 0.49
CA GLY A 68 2.53 11.52 -0.92
C GLY A 68 3.90 11.57 -1.61
N SER A 69 4.96 12.05 -0.95
CA SER A 69 6.28 12.20 -1.58
C SER A 69 6.91 10.84 -1.91
N PRO A 70 7.75 10.75 -2.96
CA PRO A 70 8.38 9.47 -3.35
C PRO A 70 9.17 8.79 -2.23
N GLY A 71 9.91 9.57 -1.42
CA GLY A 71 10.66 9.06 -0.27
C GLY A 71 9.76 8.50 0.82
N MET A 72 8.73 9.26 1.24
CA MET A 72 7.76 8.82 2.25
C MET A 72 7.03 7.55 1.82
N ARG A 73 6.67 7.45 0.53
CA ARG A 73 6.04 6.25 -0.03
C ARG A 73 6.99 5.05 -0.04
N ALA A 74 8.29 5.24 -0.22
CA ALA A 74 9.27 4.16 -0.16
C ALA A 74 9.44 3.64 1.28
N ASP A 75 9.52 4.54 2.26
CA ASP A 75 9.59 4.18 3.68
C ASP A 75 8.30 3.48 4.14
N ALA A 76 7.13 4.04 3.82
CA ALA A 76 5.85 3.41 4.15
C ALA A 76 5.75 2.00 3.55
N LYS A 77 6.22 1.78 2.32
CA LYS A 77 6.30 0.44 1.70
C LYS A 77 7.18 -0.50 2.50
N ALA A 78 8.38 -0.06 2.87
CA ALA A 78 9.32 -0.87 3.64
C ALA A 78 8.71 -1.27 4.99
N ALA A 79 8.08 -0.33 5.69
CA ALA A 79 7.42 -0.59 6.96
C ALA A 79 6.23 -1.57 6.81
N LEU A 80 5.37 -1.34 5.81
CA LEU A 80 4.23 -2.21 5.55
C LEU A 80 4.64 -3.64 5.17
N ALA A 81 5.75 -3.81 4.46
CA ALA A 81 6.30 -5.13 4.15
C ALA A 81 6.65 -5.93 5.41
N LEU A 82 7.12 -5.28 6.48
CA LEU A 82 7.37 -5.92 7.78
C LEU A 82 6.08 -6.43 8.45
N LEU A 83 4.93 -5.84 8.12
CA LEU A 83 3.60 -6.33 8.54
C LEU A 83 3.04 -7.40 7.59
N GLY A 84 3.81 -7.86 6.60
CA GLY A 84 3.37 -8.82 5.59
C GLY A 84 2.42 -8.23 4.55
N PHE A 85 2.38 -6.90 4.41
CA PHE A 85 1.60 -6.24 3.36
C PHE A 85 2.44 -6.14 2.09
N ASN A 86 1.95 -6.71 1.00
CA ASN A 86 2.63 -6.64 -0.30
C ASN A 86 2.13 -5.43 -1.09
N TRP A 87 3.02 -4.47 -1.33
CA TRP A 87 2.69 -3.28 -2.10
C TRP A 87 2.74 -3.57 -3.61
N SER A 88 1.60 -3.83 -4.23
CA SER A 88 1.51 -4.04 -5.69
C SER A 88 1.46 -2.71 -6.47
N PRO A 89 2.13 -2.57 -7.63
CA PRO A 89 2.08 -1.37 -8.47
C PRO A 89 0.80 -1.23 -9.30
N ASN A 90 0.00 -2.29 -9.45
CA ASN A 90 -1.27 -2.27 -10.19
C ASN A 90 -2.39 -2.86 -9.34
N ILE A 91 -3.00 -2.03 -8.48
CA ILE A 91 -4.46 -1.91 -8.25
C ILE A 91 -4.63 -0.48 -7.71
N LEU A 92 -5.70 0.21 -8.06
CA LEU A 92 -6.04 1.58 -7.69
C LEU A 92 -6.15 1.88 -6.16
N SER A 93 -5.60 1.09 -5.23
CA SER A 93 -6.20 0.91 -3.88
C SER A 93 -5.26 0.49 -2.73
N ASN A 94 -3.95 0.78 -2.76
CA ASN A 94 -3.10 0.46 -1.58
C ASN A 94 -3.41 1.35 -0.36
N THR A 95 -4.17 2.42 -0.57
CA THR A 95 -4.72 3.29 0.46
C THR A 95 -6.22 3.36 0.24
N VAL A 96 -6.99 2.84 1.18
CA VAL A 96 -8.45 2.86 1.17
C VAL A 96 -8.97 4.25 1.52
N GLN A 97 -8.32 4.92 2.49
CA GLN A 97 -8.72 6.25 2.93
C GLN A 97 -7.55 7.01 3.55
N ILE A 98 -7.46 8.29 3.22
CA ILE A 98 -6.59 9.25 3.92
C ILE A 98 -7.51 10.12 4.76
N LEU A 99 -7.29 10.16 6.08
CA LEU A 99 -8.10 10.94 7.01
C LEU A 99 -7.54 12.34 7.28
N GLY A 100 -6.38 12.68 6.71
CA GLY A 100 -5.82 14.03 6.78
C GLY A 100 -5.37 14.41 8.19
N SER A 101 -5.48 15.70 8.53
CA SER A 101 -5.11 16.21 9.86
C SER A 101 -6.18 15.84 10.88
N LEU A 102 -5.78 15.19 11.98
CA LEU A 102 -6.67 14.76 13.05
C LEU A 102 -6.35 15.51 14.35
N ASN A 103 -7.39 15.78 15.16
CA ASN A 103 -7.26 16.37 16.48
C ASN A 103 -7.71 15.36 17.54
N GLY A 104 -6.99 15.27 18.65
CA GLY A 104 -7.28 14.36 19.76
C GLY A 104 -6.57 13.01 19.63
N ASN A 105 -7.28 11.92 19.95
CA ASN A 105 -6.71 10.57 20.03
C ASN A 105 -7.52 9.54 19.23
N THR A 106 -8.69 9.90 18.71
CA THR A 106 -9.58 8.96 18.02
C THR A 106 -9.57 9.23 16.53
N ILE A 107 -9.39 8.16 15.76
CA ILE A 107 -9.53 8.12 14.32
C ILE A 107 -10.95 7.60 14.04
N ASP A 108 -11.77 8.44 13.40
CA ASP A 108 -13.17 8.15 13.09
C ASP A 108 -13.35 7.87 11.59
N PHE A 109 -13.84 6.68 11.25
CA PHE A 109 -14.02 6.21 9.87
C PHE A 109 -15.46 6.35 9.37
N THR A 110 -16.36 6.92 10.17
CA THR A 110 -17.80 7.07 9.85
C THR A 110 -18.03 7.80 8.52
N ALA A 111 -17.17 8.77 8.18
CA ALA A 111 -17.33 9.62 7.00
C ALA A 111 -16.71 9.08 5.69
N GLY A 112 -16.02 7.92 5.70
CA GLY A 112 -15.32 7.44 4.51
C GLY A 112 -15.42 5.93 4.27
N SER A 113 -14.77 5.12 5.11
CA SER A 113 -14.71 3.66 4.94
C SER A 113 -15.86 2.91 5.61
N GLY A 114 -16.62 3.58 6.49
CA GLY A 114 -17.64 2.96 7.32
C GLY A 114 -17.03 2.06 8.41
N ILE A 115 -17.67 0.92 8.66
CA ILE A 115 -17.24 -0.05 9.68
C ILE A 115 -16.00 -0.82 9.20
N LEU A 116 -14.87 -0.66 9.87
CA LEU A 116 -13.70 -1.50 9.67
C LEU A 116 -13.93 -2.91 10.22
N SER A 117 -13.44 -3.92 9.51
CA SER A 117 -13.49 -5.31 10.00
C SER A 117 -12.39 -6.17 9.37
N GLY A 118 -12.22 -7.39 9.89
CA GLY A 118 -11.30 -8.39 9.34
C GLY A 118 -9.84 -7.93 9.39
N LYS A 119 -9.06 -8.27 8.35
CA LYS A 119 -7.67 -7.83 8.26
C LYS A 119 -7.61 -6.35 7.92
N THR A 120 -7.10 -5.55 8.86
CA THR A 120 -7.03 -4.08 8.75
C THR A 120 -5.61 -3.60 8.98
N ILE A 121 -5.14 -2.62 8.19
CA ILE A 121 -3.84 -1.98 8.37
C ILE A 121 -3.99 -0.47 8.33
N ILE A 122 -3.53 0.20 9.39
CA ILE A 122 -3.58 1.67 9.53
C ILE A 122 -2.19 2.18 9.84
N GLY A 123 -1.76 3.20 9.10
CA GLY A 123 -0.64 4.05 9.46
C GLY A 123 -1.12 5.22 10.30
N ILE A 124 -0.40 5.51 11.38
CA ILE A 124 -0.68 6.59 12.32
C ILE A 124 0.57 7.45 12.43
N HIS A 125 0.39 8.74 12.21
CA HIS A 125 1.41 9.75 12.43
C HIS A 125 1.09 10.56 13.68
N ARG A 126 2.12 10.73 14.50
CA ARG A 126 2.10 11.60 15.68
C ARG A 126 2.85 12.89 15.41
N GLY A 127 2.12 13.99 15.58
CA GLY A 127 2.63 15.34 15.70
C GLY A 127 3.42 15.48 16.99
N GLY A 128 4.60 16.08 16.93
CA GLY A 128 5.52 16.26 18.06
C GLY A 128 5.04 17.19 19.18
N ALA A 129 3.74 17.30 19.41
CA ALA A 129 3.19 18.00 20.56
C ALA A 129 3.68 17.29 21.85
N ASN A 130 4.33 18.05 22.74
CA ASN A 130 4.93 17.63 24.01
C ASN A 130 6.26 16.86 23.90
N ASN A 131 7.28 17.45 23.25
CA ASN A 131 8.67 16.97 23.24
C ASN A 131 8.90 15.59 22.57
N GLY A 132 7.91 15.08 21.83
CA GLY A 132 8.03 13.83 21.08
C GLY A 132 8.55 14.06 19.67
N GLU A 133 9.47 13.23 19.21
CA GLU A 133 9.86 13.19 17.80
C GLU A 133 8.64 12.94 16.92
N GLN A 134 8.48 13.75 15.87
CA GLN A 134 7.52 13.51 14.79
C GLN A 134 7.73 12.09 14.30
N SER A 135 6.70 11.26 14.35
CA SER A 135 6.89 9.84 14.07
C SER A 135 5.68 9.14 13.49
N THR A 136 5.93 8.09 12.73
CA THR A 136 4.90 7.26 12.10
C THR A 136 5.05 5.81 12.49
N ALA A 137 3.94 5.20 12.90
CA ALA A 137 3.83 3.77 13.16
C ALA A 137 2.72 3.15 12.30
N PHE A 138 2.82 1.85 12.06
CA PHE A 138 1.86 1.08 11.30
C PHE A 138 1.34 -0.06 12.16
N PHE A 139 0.03 -0.20 12.21
CA PHE A 139 -0.67 -1.18 13.03
C PHE A 139 -1.46 -2.12 12.12
N ARG A 140 -1.42 -3.41 12.44
CA ARG A 140 -2.19 -4.46 11.75
C ARG A 140 -3.10 -5.18 12.72
N TRP A 141 -4.34 -5.36 12.33
CA TRP A 141 -5.27 -6.32 12.90
C TRP A 141 -5.47 -7.46 11.91
N ASP A 142 -5.40 -8.70 12.40
CA ASP A 142 -5.67 -9.87 11.56
C ASP A 142 -7.17 -10.24 11.53
N ASN A 143 -7.90 -9.92 12.60
CA ASN A 143 -9.34 -10.13 12.72
C ASN A 143 -9.98 -9.03 13.59
N LEU A 144 -10.06 -7.81 13.04
CA LEU A 144 -10.70 -6.67 13.69
C LEU A 144 -12.21 -6.91 13.77
N SER A 145 -12.75 -6.91 14.98
CA SER A 145 -14.20 -6.84 15.19
C SER A 145 -14.77 -5.58 14.57
N PRO A 146 -15.98 -5.62 13.97
CA PRO A 146 -16.65 -4.46 13.40
C PRO A 146 -16.54 -3.20 14.27
N THR A 147 -15.85 -2.18 13.78
CA THR A 147 -15.70 -0.90 14.48
C THR A 147 -15.52 0.26 13.50
N ASP A 148 -16.04 1.42 13.83
CA ASP A 148 -15.89 2.67 13.09
C ASP A 148 -14.77 3.56 13.68
N LYS A 149 -14.14 3.16 14.79
CA LYS A 149 -13.21 4.01 15.54
C LYS A 149 -11.98 3.25 16.00
N ILE A 150 -10.82 3.89 15.83
CA ILE A 150 -9.55 3.43 16.39
C ILE A 150 -8.99 4.55 17.26
N THR A 151 -8.75 4.26 18.53
CA THR A 151 -8.17 5.23 19.47
C THR A 151 -6.69 4.97 19.64
N LEU A 152 -5.86 5.99 19.45
CA LEU A 152 -4.45 5.99 19.83
C LEU A 152 -4.34 6.26 21.34
N ASN A 153 -3.81 5.31 22.09
CA ASN A 153 -3.56 5.40 23.54
C ASN A 153 -2.28 6.21 23.85
N LEU A 154 -1.84 7.04 22.92
CA LEU A 154 -0.70 7.95 23.00
C LEU A 154 -1.15 9.34 22.56
N GLY A 155 -0.61 10.39 23.17
CA GLY A 155 -0.93 11.76 22.76
C GLY A 155 -0.32 12.16 21.42
N GLY A 156 -0.95 13.11 20.73
CA GLY A 156 -0.35 13.78 19.56
C GLY A 156 -0.69 13.14 18.22
N LEU A 157 -1.80 12.42 18.08
CA LEU A 157 -2.29 12.02 16.75
C LEU A 157 -2.44 13.26 15.86
N SER A 158 -1.78 13.27 14.71
CA SER A 158 -1.84 14.38 13.76
C SER A 158 -2.31 13.93 12.38
N SER A 159 -2.08 12.68 12.00
CA SER A 159 -2.63 12.14 10.75
C SER A 159 -2.74 10.62 10.78
N SER A 160 -3.62 10.08 9.94
CA SER A 160 -3.71 8.64 9.73
C SER A 160 -4.07 8.27 8.29
N THR A 161 -3.76 7.04 7.93
CA THR A 161 -4.02 6.50 6.59
C THR A 161 -4.40 5.02 6.72
N LEU A 162 -5.55 4.65 6.14
CA LEU A 162 -6.02 3.28 6.05
C LEU A 162 -5.46 2.65 4.77
N PHE A 163 -4.64 1.60 4.91
CA PHE A 163 -4.02 0.91 3.78
C PHE A 163 -4.82 -0.32 3.34
N LEU A 164 -5.42 -1.02 4.29
CA LEU A 164 -6.18 -2.23 4.04
C LEU A 164 -7.32 -2.33 5.05
N THR A 165 -8.48 -2.77 4.59
CA THR A 165 -9.56 -3.30 5.44
C THR A 165 -10.27 -4.37 4.62
N THR A 166 -10.64 -5.50 5.22
CA THR A 166 -11.33 -6.59 4.53
C THR A 166 -12.68 -6.83 5.16
N PHE A 167 -13.75 -6.71 4.39
CA PHE A 167 -15.09 -6.97 4.89
C PHE A 167 -15.42 -8.46 4.79
N SER A 168 -15.68 -9.10 5.94
CA SER A 168 -16.27 -10.43 6.00
C SER A 168 -17.75 -10.30 6.33
N VAL A 169 -18.56 -9.88 5.36
CA VAL A 169 -20.03 -9.79 5.53
C VAL A 169 -20.76 -10.67 4.52
N VAL A 170 -20.05 -11.57 3.82
CA VAL A 170 -20.73 -12.56 2.99
C VAL A 170 -21.34 -13.59 3.94
N PRO A 171 -22.68 -13.75 3.97
CA PRO A 171 -23.28 -14.86 4.69
C PRO A 171 -22.60 -16.15 4.24
N GLU A 172 -22.24 -17.01 5.18
CA GLU A 172 -21.54 -18.26 4.84
C GLU A 172 -22.31 -19.01 3.73
N PRO A 173 -21.64 -19.82 2.89
CA PRO A 173 -22.30 -20.54 1.79
C PRO A 173 -23.54 -21.32 2.26
N ALA A 174 -23.52 -21.81 3.50
CA ALA A 174 -24.65 -22.44 4.17
C ALA A 174 -25.87 -21.51 4.30
N THR A 175 -25.70 -20.24 4.61
CA THR A 175 -26.80 -19.27 4.75
C THR A 175 -27.51 -19.02 3.42
N TRP A 176 -26.75 -18.87 2.33
CA TRP A 176 -27.33 -18.74 0.99
C TRP A 176 -28.07 -20.01 0.57
N LEU A 177 -27.47 -21.18 0.83
CA LEU A 177 -28.10 -22.46 0.55
C LEU A 177 -29.37 -22.67 1.37
N LEU A 178 -29.40 -22.28 2.64
CA LEU A 178 -30.60 -22.33 3.48
C LEU A 178 -31.68 -21.37 2.99
N MET A 179 -31.30 -20.17 2.54
CA MET A 179 -32.25 -19.21 1.98
C MET A 179 -32.86 -19.72 0.66
N ILE A 180 -32.02 -20.26 -0.24
CA ILE A 180 -32.46 -20.88 -1.49
C ILE A 180 -33.32 -22.12 -1.21
N ALA A 181 -32.90 -22.99 -0.29
CA ALA A 181 -33.64 -24.18 0.10
C ALA A 181 -34.99 -23.82 0.71
N GLY A 182 -35.05 -22.80 1.56
CA GLY A 182 -36.29 -22.29 2.15
C GLY A 182 -37.28 -21.80 1.08
N VAL A 183 -36.83 -20.96 0.15
CA VAL A 183 -37.66 -20.50 -0.97
C VAL A 183 -38.09 -21.66 -1.88
N GLY A 184 -37.18 -22.59 -2.16
CA GLY A 184 -37.45 -23.79 -2.96
C GLY A 184 -38.51 -24.70 -2.34
N LEU A 185 -38.45 -24.94 -1.03
CA LEU A 185 -39.43 -25.74 -0.29
C LEU A 185 -40.82 -25.10 -0.31
N VAL A 186 -40.90 -23.79 -0.09
CA VAL A 186 -42.17 -23.04 -0.17
C VAL A 186 -42.77 -23.15 -1.58
N GLY A 187 -41.95 -22.94 -2.62
CA GLY A 187 -42.39 -23.08 -4.02
C GLY A 187 -42.86 -24.50 -4.35
N TRP A 188 -42.17 -25.53 -3.85
CA TRP A 188 -42.56 -26.92 -4.03
C TRP A 188 -43.90 -27.25 -3.36
N GLN A 189 -44.12 -26.80 -2.12
CA GLN A 189 -45.40 -26.98 -1.43
C GLN A 189 -46.57 -26.34 -2.19
N LEU A 190 -46.37 -25.12 -2.70
CA LEU A 190 -47.39 -24.42 -3.48
C LEU A 190 -47.72 -25.16 -4.79
N ARG A 191 -46.71 -25.71 -5.48
CA ARG A 191 -46.90 -26.45 -6.73
C ARG A 191 -47.63 -27.79 -6.50
N ARG A 192 -47.36 -28.48 -5.39
CA ARG A 192 -48.03 -29.74 -5.04
C ARG A 192 -49.53 -29.58 -4.83
N ARG A 193 -49.99 -28.43 -4.32
CA ARG A 193 -51.42 -28.15 -4.08
C ARG A 193 -52.24 -27.89 -5.35
N ARG A 194 -51.61 -27.59 -6.49
CA ARG A 194 -52.31 -27.23 -7.74
C ARG A 194 -52.57 -28.41 -8.68
N GLN A 195 -52.19 -29.64 -8.32
CA GLN A 195 -52.23 -30.78 -9.25
C GLN A 195 -53.58 -31.52 -9.37
N THR A 196 -54.67 -31.04 -8.78
CA THR A 196 -55.99 -31.70 -8.87
C THR A 196 -57.11 -30.71 -9.06
N VAL A 197 -57.34 -30.28 -10.30
CA VAL A 197 -58.66 -29.85 -10.77
C VAL A 197 -58.88 -30.45 -12.16
N LYS A 198 -59.47 -31.64 -12.23
CA LYS A 198 -60.05 -32.17 -13.46
C LYS A 198 -61.43 -31.53 -13.62
N VAL A 199 -61.57 -30.59 -14.55
CA VAL A 199 -62.88 -30.05 -14.93
C VAL A 199 -63.48 -31.02 -15.95
N SER A 200 -64.54 -31.73 -15.54
CA SER A 200 -65.38 -32.51 -16.47
C SER A 200 -66.46 -31.57 -17.01
N TYR A 201 -66.50 -31.36 -18.32
CA TYR A 201 -67.62 -30.73 -19.01
C TYR A 201 -68.67 -31.79 -19.35
N ALA A 202 -69.95 -31.40 -19.22
CA ALA A 202 -71.13 -32.23 -19.41
C ALA A 202 -71.42 -32.49 -20.89
#